data_AF-A0A644VSB4-F1
#
_entry.id   AF-A0A644VSB4-F1
#
_cell.length_a   1.000
_cell.length_b   1.000
_cell.length_c   1.000
_cell.angle_alpha   90.00
_cell.angle_beta   90.00
_cell.angle_gamma   90.00
#
_symmetry.space_group_name_H-M   'P 1'
#
loop_
_entity.id
_entity.type
_entity.pdbx_description
1 polymer ?
#
loop_
_entity_poly.entity_id
_entity_poly.type
_entity_poly.pdbx_seq_one_letter_code
_entity_poly.pdbx_strand_id
1 'polypeptide(L)'
;MKKALVIGINNYPKSPLRGCVNDAAGLASILEINGDGSPNFAVRLETDVPTKSELKTMIVELFSGDADTYLLYFSGHGFLNEIGGYIVTPDHKKYDEGISMDEILILANNASPKKDKIIILDCCFSGAFGSPKISSGASNLHEGVTILTASREDEPAKEINGHGVFTNLLLDALQGGAADLRGHISPGGVYSYIDQALGPWEQRPVFKTNVTRFTSLRTISPQVPLNILRKIIEYFPIPEQEYKLDPSYEDTNSNNIKHDVIEPFAKPENVAIFKNLQKFQSVGLVVPERADYMYFAAMNSTSCKLTALGLHYWRLVKDKRI
;
A
#
# COMPACT_ATOMS: atom_id res chain seq x y z
N MET A 1 3.36 -0.09 -19.30
CA MET A 1 3.89 1.22 -18.85
C MET A 1 2.95 1.83 -17.81
N LYS A 2 3.46 2.38 -16.70
CA LYS A 2 2.65 3.07 -15.68
C LYS A 2 2.96 4.57 -15.68
N LYS A 3 1.94 5.43 -15.70
CA LYS A 3 2.07 6.89 -15.66
C LYS A 3 1.53 7.43 -14.34
N ALA A 4 2.21 8.39 -13.75
CA ALA A 4 1.72 9.11 -12.58
C ALA A 4 1.87 10.62 -12.79
N LEU A 5 0.81 11.38 -12.47
CA LEU A 5 0.86 12.83 -12.31
C LEU A 5 0.67 13.13 -10.83
N VAL A 6 1.65 13.78 -10.23
CA VAL A 6 1.71 14.05 -8.79
C VAL A 6 1.78 15.55 -8.60
N ILE A 7 0.74 16.13 -8.02
CA ILE A 7 0.57 17.58 -7.91
C ILE A 7 0.51 18.00 -6.45
N GLY A 8 1.25 19.05 -6.10
CA GLY A 8 1.20 19.69 -4.78
C GLY A 8 1.09 21.21 -4.92
N ILE A 9 0.06 21.83 -4.33
CA ILE A 9 -0.12 23.29 -4.40
C ILE A 9 -0.12 23.87 -2.99
N ASN A 10 0.85 24.75 -2.73
CA ASN A 10 0.95 25.55 -1.53
C ASN A 10 0.55 27.00 -1.78
N ASN A 11 0.92 27.55 -2.94
CA ASN A 11 0.86 28.97 -3.23
C ASN A 11 -0.55 29.44 -3.66
N TYR A 12 -1.46 29.51 -2.69
CA TYR A 12 -2.77 30.13 -2.85
C TYR A 12 -2.73 31.60 -2.38
N PRO A 13 -3.15 32.58 -3.20
CA PRO A 13 -3.03 34.00 -2.86
C PRO A 13 -3.69 34.43 -1.54
N LYS A 14 -4.76 33.74 -1.12
CA LYS A 14 -5.55 34.10 0.06
C LYS A 14 -5.39 33.16 1.26
N SER A 15 -4.99 31.91 1.01
CA SER A 15 -4.95 30.85 2.04
C SER A 15 -3.80 29.88 1.73
N PRO A 16 -2.54 30.30 1.86
CA PRO A 16 -1.39 29.47 1.48
C PRO A 16 -1.28 28.24 2.39
N LEU A 17 -0.86 27.11 1.79
CA LEU A 17 -0.52 25.87 2.49
C LEU A 17 1.00 25.70 2.56
N ARG A 18 1.48 24.70 3.31
CA ARG A 18 2.92 24.48 3.53
C ARG A 18 3.37 23.05 3.24
N GLY A 19 2.54 22.05 3.55
CA GLY A 19 2.88 20.62 3.33
C GLY A 19 2.67 20.07 1.92
N CYS A 20 1.82 20.66 1.08
CA CYS A 20 1.36 20.00 -0.16
C CYS A 20 2.47 19.78 -1.21
N VAL A 21 3.42 20.70 -1.30
CA VAL A 21 4.61 20.53 -2.17
C VAL A 21 5.50 19.39 -1.67
N ASN A 22 5.72 19.30 -0.35
CA ASN A 22 6.51 18.22 0.25
C ASN A 22 5.82 16.87 0.08
N ASP A 23 4.51 16.83 0.29
CA ASP A 23 3.65 15.66 0.05
C ASP A 23 3.83 15.11 -1.37
N ALA A 24 3.70 15.99 -2.38
CA ALA A 24 3.87 15.63 -3.77
C ALA A 24 5.30 15.14 -4.07
N ALA A 25 6.33 15.83 -3.57
CA ALA A 25 7.72 15.43 -3.77
C ALA A 25 8.04 14.07 -3.13
N GLY A 26 7.59 13.84 -1.91
CA GLY A 26 7.76 12.57 -1.20
C GLY A 26 7.10 11.41 -1.92
N LEU A 27 5.85 11.60 -2.38
CA LEU A 27 5.14 10.56 -3.09
C LEU A 27 5.74 10.28 -4.47
N ALA A 28 6.14 11.32 -5.20
CA ALA A 28 6.79 11.19 -6.50
C ALA A 28 8.05 10.31 -6.38
N SER A 29 8.93 10.62 -5.43
CA SER A 29 10.16 9.85 -5.21
C SER A 29 9.90 8.37 -4.89
N ILE A 30 8.87 8.06 -4.09
CA ILE A 30 8.52 6.68 -3.76
C ILE A 30 7.91 5.93 -4.95
N LEU A 31 7.12 6.60 -5.79
CA LEU A 31 6.44 5.97 -6.92
C LEU A 31 7.37 5.69 -8.10
N GLU A 32 8.47 6.42 -8.27
CA GLU A 32 9.44 6.22 -9.35
C GLU A 32 10.15 4.86 -9.26
N ILE A 33 10.38 4.35 -8.05
CA ILE A 33 11.20 3.15 -7.82
C ILE A 33 10.50 2.11 -6.94
N ASN A 34 10.63 0.84 -7.32
CA ASN A 34 10.30 -0.29 -6.45
C ASN A 34 11.32 -0.42 -5.32
N GLY A 35 11.00 -1.22 -4.30
CA GLY A 35 11.89 -1.46 -3.16
C GLY A 35 13.20 -2.16 -3.51
N ASP A 36 13.29 -2.80 -4.68
CA ASP A 36 14.54 -3.39 -5.21
C ASP A 36 15.36 -2.40 -6.08
N GLY A 37 14.91 -1.15 -6.20
CA GLY A 37 15.54 -0.12 -7.03
C GLY A 37 15.17 -0.16 -8.51
N SER A 38 14.35 -1.11 -8.95
CA SER A 38 13.86 -1.14 -10.33
C SER A 38 12.84 -0.01 -10.60
N PRO A 39 12.73 0.49 -11.84
CA PRO A 39 11.72 1.50 -12.19
C PRO A 39 10.27 1.02 -11.95
N ASN A 40 9.38 1.92 -11.53
CA ASN A 40 7.96 1.63 -11.28
C ASN A 40 7.00 2.51 -12.09
N PHE A 41 6.74 3.75 -11.67
CA PHE A 41 5.96 4.73 -12.45
C PHE A 41 6.88 5.71 -13.18
N ALA A 42 6.50 6.08 -14.40
CA ALA A 42 6.98 7.32 -15.01
C ALA A 42 6.21 8.48 -14.36
N VAL A 43 6.86 9.17 -13.43
CA VAL A 43 6.25 10.23 -12.63
C VAL A 43 6.48 11.60 -13.27
N ARG A 44 5.41 12.39 -13.34
CA ARG A 44 5.45 13.84 -13.60
C ARG A 44 5.06 14.55 -12.32
N LEU A 45 6.03 15.21 -11.68
CA LEU A 45 5.83 16.01 -10.47
C LEU A 45 5.62 17.48 -10.87
N GLU A 46 4.53 18.07 -10.39
CA GLU A 46 4.16 19.46 -10.68
C GLU A 46 3.79 20.16 -9.38
N THR A 47 4.36 21.34 -9.15
CA THR A 47 4.19 22.08 -7.89
C THR A 47 3.72 23.50 -8.14
N ASP A 48 2.83 24.01 -7.28
CA ASP A 48 2.35 25.39 -7.33
C ASP A 48 1.81 25.83 -8.70
N VAL A 49 1.09 24.92 -9.37
CA VAL A 49 0.44 25.17 -10.66
C VAL A 49 -0.52 26.37 -10.53
N PRO A 50 -0.29 27.47 -11.28
CA PRO A 50 -0.93 28.75 -11.00
C PRO A 50 -2.39 28.84 -11.49
N THR A 51 -2.75 28.10 -12.53
CA THR A 51 -4.05 28.26 -13.19
C THR A 51 -4.83 26.96 -13.33
N LYS A 52 -6.16 27.08 -13.30
CA LYS A 52 -7.09 26.00 -13.60
C LYS A 52 -6.84 25.38 -14.98
N SER A 53 -6.54 26.21 -15.97
CA SER A 53 -6.31 25.75 -17.35
C SER A 53 -5.08 24.86 -17.45
N GLU A 54 -3.96 25.26 -16.82
CA GLU A 54 -2.73 24.47 -16.82
C GLU A 54 -2.93 23.14 -16.11
N LEU A 55 -3.52 23.16 -14.91
CA LEU A 55 -3.79 21.93 -14.16
C LEU A 55 -4.68 20.97 -14.95
N LYS A 56 -5.72 21.50 -15.62
CA LYS A 56 -6.63 20.70 -16.44
C LYS A 56 -5.92 20.08 -17.63
N THR A 57 -5.05 20.82 -18.32
CA THR A 57 -4.23 20.29 -19.42
C THR A 57 -3.41 19.09 -18.95
N MET A 58 -2.75 19.19 -17.80
CA MET A 58 -1.94 18.09 -17.26
C MET A 58 -2.78 16.85 -16.93
N ILE A 59 -3.96 17.02 -16.33
CA ILE A 59 -4.86 15.89 -16.02
C ILE A 59 -5.38 15.23 -17.30
N VAL A 60 -5.73 16.02 -18.32
CA VAL A 60 -6.13 15.48 -19.64
C VAL A 60 -4.97 14.70 -20.26
N GLU A 61 -3.75 15.24 -20.22
CA GLU A 61 -2.55 14.56 -20.73
C GLU A 61 -2.25 13.26 -19.98
N LEU A 62 -2.41 13.22 -18.66
CA LEU A 62 -2.25 11.99 -17.86
C LEU A 62 -3.15 10.88 -18.41
N PHE A 63 -4.45 11.17 -18.55
CA PHE A 63 -5.45 10.20 -18.99
C PHE A 63 -5.48 10.00 -20.52
N SER A 64 -4.54 10.62 -21.25
CA SER A 64 -4.36 10.44 -22.68
C SER A 64 -3.29 9.39 -23.03
N GLY A 65 -3.39 8.85 -24.26
CA GLY A 65 -2.51 7.80 -24.77
C GLY A 65 -2.82 6.42 -24.18
N ASP A 66 -1.88 5.48 -24.30
CA ASP A 66 -2.01 4.14 -23.74
C ASP A 66 -1.00 3.88 -22.62
N ALA A 67 -1.49 3.40 -21.48
CA ALA A 67 -0.73 2.98 -20.33
C ALA A 67 -1.49 1.86 -19.61
N ASP A 68 -0.78 1.01 -18.87
CA ASP A 68 -1.38 -0.06 -18.08
C ASP A 68 -2.02 0.46 -16.80
N THR A 69 -1.44 1.52 -16.24
CA THR A 69 -1.90 2.17 -15.01
C THR A 69 -1.70 3.67 -15.11
N TYR A 70 -2.74 4.40 -14.74
CA TYR A 70 -2.75 5.86 -14.58
C TYR A 70 -2.90 6.17 -13.10
N LEU A 71 -2.04 7.03 -12.56
CA LEU A 71 -2.15 7.51 -11.19
C LEU A 71 -2.22 9.03 -11.19
N LEU A 72 -3.30 9.58 -10.65
CA LEU A 72 -3.41 10.99 -10.31
C LEU A 72 -3.26 11.12 -8.80
N TYR A 73 -2.31 11.93 -8.36
CA TYR A 73 -2.21 12.37 -6.98
C TYR A 73 -2.33 13.90 -6.93
N PHE A 74 -3.13 14.42 -6.00
CA PHE A 74 -3.26 15.83 -5.75
C PHE A 74 -3.24 16.12 -4.24
N SER A 75 -2.38 17.03 -3.80
CA SER A 75 -2.41 17.64 -2.46
C SER A 75 -2.62 19.15 -2.58
N GLY A 76 -3.60 19.68 -1.86
CA GLY A 76 -3.97 21.10 -1.94
C GLY A 76 -5.33 21.40 -1.32
N HIS A 77 -5.90 22.57 -1.64
CA HIS A 77 -7.24 22.93 -1.18
C HIS A 77 -8.32 22.14 -1.92
N GLY A 78 -9.33 21.71 -1.16
CA GLY A 78 -10.58 21.17 -1.67
C GLY A 78 -11.73 22.11 -1.34
N PHE A 79 -12.75 22.11 -2.19
CA PHE A 79 -13.98 22.84 -1.94
C PHE A 79 -15.20 21.99 -2.29
N LEU A 80 -16.22 22.07 -1.45
CA LEU A 80 -17.50 21.40 -1.67
C LEU A 80 -18.59 22.46 -1.80
N ASN A 81 -19.35 22.42 -2.90
CA ASN A 81 -20.53 23.26 -3.08
C ASN A 81 -21.77 22.40 -3.38
N GLU A 82 -22.89 23.03 -3.69
CA GLU A 82 -24.18 22.35 -3.97
C GLU A 82 -24.13 21.40 -5.18
N ILE A 83 -23.17 21.61 -6.09
CA ILE A 83 -23.01 20.85 -7.34
C ILE A 83 -22.09 19.64 -7.13
N GLY A 84 -21.02 19.80 -6.34
CA GLY A 84 -20.07 18.73 -6.07
C GLY A 84 -18.76 19.20 -5.45
N GLY A 85 -17.79 18.28 -5.42
CA GLY A 85 -16.44 18.53 -4.92
C GLY A 85 -15.48 19.02 -6.01
N TYR A 86 -14.56 19.89 -5.63
CA TYR A 86 -13.57 20.51 -6.51
C TYR A 86 -12.19 20.42 -5.89
N ILE A 87 -11.17 20.20 -6.72
CA ILE A 87 -9.79 20.57 -6.37
C ILE A 87 -9.60 22.05 -6.73
N VAL A 88 -9.15 22.84 -5.75
CA VAL A 88 -9.08 24.30 -5.86
C VAL A 88 -7.77 24.73 -6.50
N THR A 89 -7.83 25.69 -7.42
CA THR A 89 -6.64 26.28 -8.06
C THR A 89 -6.32 27.67 -7.53
N PRO A 90 -5.06 28.15 -7.62
CA PRO A 90 -4.68 29.48 -7.11
C PRO A 90 -5.45 30.64 -7.72
N ASP A 91 -5.88 30.52 -8.98
CA ASP A 91 -6.69 31.49 -9.74
C ASP A 91 -8.20 31.44 -9.46
N HIS A 92 -8.64 30.67 -8.45
CA HIS A 92 -10.05 30.49 -8.12
C HIS A 92 -10.83 31.81 -7.94
N LYS A 93 -12.09 31.77 -8.36
CA LYS A 93 -13.07 32.83 -8.11
C LYS A 93 -14.33 32.22 -7.51
N LYS A 94 -15.21 33.07 -6.96
CA LYS A 94 -16.52 32.61 -6.46
C LYS A 94 -17.29 31.96 -7.63
N TYR A 95 -17.72 30.70 -7.47
CA TYR A 95 -18.35 29.88 -8.52
C TYR A 95 -17.43 29.42 -9.66
N ASP A 96 -16.11 29.58 -9.50
CA ASP A 96 -15.09 29.02 -10.38
C ASP A 96 -13.91 28.56 -9.52
N GLU A 97 -14.15 27.55 -8.70
CA GLU A 97 -13.26 27.14 -7.62
C GLU A 97 -12.02 26.38 -8.13
N GLY A 98 -12.14 25.71 -9.26
CA GLY A 98 -11.08 24.89 -9.85
C GLY A 98 -11.67 23.77 -10.71
N ILE A 99 -11.14 22.54 -10.58
CA ILE A 99 -11.54 21.40 -11.40
C ILE A 99 -12.49 20.50 -10.59
N SER A 100 -13.63 20.15 -11.18
CA SER A 100 -14.60 19.25 -10.54
C SER A 100 -14.03 17.83 -10.43
N MET A 101 -14.27 17.17 -9.31
CA MET A 101 -13.91 15.76 -9.13
C MET A 101 -14.71 14.84 -10.07
N ASP A 102 -15.93 15.24 -10.45
CA ASP A 102 -16.73 14.52 -11.44
C ASP A 102 -16.09 14.63 -12.83
N GLU A 103 -15.52 15.79 -13.17
CA GLU A 103 -14.78 15.98 -14.42
C GLU A 103 -13.52 15.09 -14.47
N ILE A 104 -12.77 15.01 -13.37
CA ILE A 104 -11.62 14.11 -13.25
C ILE A 104 -12.05 12.65 -13.40
N LEU A 105 -13.16 12.25 -12.77
CA LEU A 105 -13.70 10.89 -12.89
C LEU A 105 -14.13 10.59 -14.32
N ILE A 106 -14.77 11.53 -15.02
CA ILE A 106 -15.14 11.37 -16.43
C ILE A 106 -13.90 11.17 -17.30
N LEU A 107 -12.84 11.96 -17.08
CA LEU A 107 -11.57 11.80 -17.79
C LEU A 107 -10.95 10.41 -17.53
N ALA A 108 -10.93 9.96 -16.28
CA ALA A 108 -10.41 8.64 -15.91
C ALA A 108 -11.24 7.49 -16.48
N ASN A 109 -12.57 7.61 -16.47
CA ASN A 109 -13.50 6.62 -17.04
C ASN A 109 -13.37 6.49 -18.56
N ASN A 110 -13.06 7.60 -19.24
CA ASN A 110 -12.89 7.68 -20.69
C ASN A 110 -11.47 7.36 -21.17
N ALA A 111 -10.48 7.31 -20.25
CA ALA A 111 -9.15 6.81 -20.55
C ALA A 111 -9.20 5.33 -20.99
N SER A 112 -8.11 4.82 -21.56
CA SER A 112 -8.01 3.46 -22.15
C SER A 112 -8.86 2.40 -21.42
N PRO A 113 -9.79 1.73 -22.11
CA PRO A 113 -10.65 0.72 -21.50
C PRO A 113 -9.84 -0.40 -20.82
N LYS A 114 -10.32 -0.93 -19.69
CA LYS A 114 -9.73 -2.06 -18.95
C LYS A 114 -8.30 -1.84 -18.40
N LYS A 115 -7.85 -0.58 -18.32
CA LYS A 115 -6.62 -0.18 -17.62
C LYS A 115 -6.95 0.33 -16.22
N ASP A 116 -5.99 0.26 -15.31
CA ASP A 116 -6.18 0.74 -13.94
C ASP A 116 -6.03 2.27 -13.89
N LYS A 117 -6.98 2.97 -13.26
CA LYS A 117 -6.93 4.40 -13.00
C LYS A 117 -7.09 4.62 -11.51
N ILE A 118 -6.08 5.21 -10.91
CA ILE A 118 -5.97 5.39 -9.48
C ILE A 118 -5.95 6.88 -9.22
N ILE A 119 -6.93 7.37 -8.47
CA ILE A 119 -7.05 8.78 -8.11
C ILE A 119 -6.88 8.89 -6.60
N ILE A 120 -5.86 9.63 -6.16
CA ILE A 120 -5.56 9.86 -4.75
C ILE A 120 -5.64 11.37 -4.49
N LEU A 121 -6.55 11.80 -3.61
CA LEU A 121 -6.74 13.23 -3.32
C LEU A 121 -6.52 13.49 -1.82
N ASP A 122 -5.46 14.23 -1.48
CA ASP A 122 -5.22 14.78 -0.15
C ASP A 122 -5.66 16.26 -0.12
N CYS A 123 -6.96 16.47 0.01
CA CYS A 123 -7.53 17.81 0.06
C CYS A 123 -8.48 17.97 1.25
N CYS A 124 -8.43 19.14 1.89
CA CYS A 124 -9.32 19.50 3.00
C CYS A 124 -10.66 19.98 2.41
N PHE A 125 -11.79 19.50 2.92
CA PHE A 125 -13.09 20.00 2.51
C PHE A 125 -13.54 21.07 3.51
N SER A 126 -13.38 22.34 3.14
CA SER A 126 -13.91 23.45 3.93
C SER A 126 -15.44 23.51 3.78
N GLY A 127 -16.17 22.86 4.70
CA GLY A 127 -17.63 23.00 4.83
C GLY A 127 -18.45 21.70 4.91
N ALA A 128 -18.81 21.33 6.15
CA ALA A 128 -20.00 20.61 6.62
C ALA A 128 -20.47 19.32 5.89
N PHE A 129 -20.01 18.20 6.44
CA PHE A 129 -20.72 16.94 6.74
C PHE A 129 -21.65 16.30 5.70
N GLY A 130 -21.22 15.13 5.22
CA GLY A 130 -22.15 14.08 4.78
C GLY A 130 -21.72 13.31 3.55
N SER A 131 -20.47 12.83 3.52
CA SER A 131 -19.85 12.17 2.37
C SER A 131 -19.72 13.11 1.17
N PRO A 132 -18.71 12.96 0.30
CA PRO A 132 -18.90 13.41 -1.04
C PRO A 132 -20.10 12.60 -1.56
N LYS A 133 -21.28 13.24 -1.62
CA LYS A 133 -22.14 13.11 -2.79
C LYS A 133 -21.28 13.61 -3.95
N ILE A 134 -20.26 12.81 -4.33
CA ILE A 134 -19.92 12.65 -5.73
C ILE A 134 -21.30 12.47 -6.33
N SER A 135 -21.73 13.48 -7.07
CA SER A 135 -23.11 13.67 -7.47
C SER A 135 -23.61 12.39 -8.15
N SER A 136 -24.90 12.25 -8.40
CA SER A 136 -25.50 11.08 -9.07
C SER A 136 -24.76 10.51 -10.30
N GLY A 137 -23.75 11.19 -10.87
CA GLY A 137 -22.79 10.66 -11.85
C GLY A 137 -21.69 9.70 -11.32
N ALA A 138 -21.41 9.68 -10.01
CA ALA A 138 -20.55 8.68 -9.35
C ALA A 138 -21.07 7.25 -9.43
N SER A 139 -22.32 7.08 -9.85
CA SER A 139 -22.99 5.79 -9.95
C SER A 139 -22.32 4.85 -10.97
N ASN A 140 -21.42 5.36 -11.82
CA ASN A 140 -20.72 4.57 -12.83
C ASN A 140 -19.18 4.74 -12.71
N LEU A 141 -18.57 4.28 -11.63
CA LEU A 141 -17.13 3.95 -11.69
C LEU A 141 -16.97 2.87 -12.77
N HIS A 142 -16.22 3.14 -13.83
CA HIS A 142 -15.92 2.11 -14.82
C HIS A 142 -14.94 1.08 -14.25
N GLU A 143 -14.91 -0.11 -14.86
CA GLU A 143 -13.94 -1.14 -14.51
C GLU A 143 -12.50 -0.59 -14.61
N GLY A 144 -11.71 -0.84 -13.56
CA GLY A 144 -10.33 -0.37 -13.44
C GLY A 144 -10.18 0.91 -12.62
N VAL A 145 -11.25 1.56 -12.16
CA VAL A 145 -11.14 2.83 -11.42
C VAL A 145 -11.07 2.60 -9.91
N THR A 146 -10.09 3.20 -9.25
CA THR A 146 -9.92 3.28 -7.80
C THR A 146 -9.76 4.74 -7.37
N ILE A 147 -10.46 5.14 -6.32
CA ILE A 147 -10.42 6.46 -5.73
C ILE A 147 -10.11 6.31 -4.25
N LEU A 148 -9.10 7.04 -3.77
CA LEU A 148 -8.74 7.15 -2.36
C LEU A 148 -8.66 8.64 -2.02
N THR A 149 -9.52 9.15 -1.14
CA THR A 149 -9.47 10.56 -0.74
C THR A 149 -9.23 10.68 0.74
N ALA A 150 -8.33 11.60 1.13
CA ALA A 150 -8.30 12.10 2.49
C ALA A 150 -9.69 12.65 2.84
N SER A 151 -10.04 12.56 4.11
CA SER A 151 -11.27 13.15 4.63
C SER A 151 -10.84 13.96 5.83
N ARG A 152 -10.79 15.28 5.66
CA ARG A 152 -10.52 16.22 6.74
C ARG A 152 -11.63 17.25 6.77
N GLU A 153 -12.17 17.47 7.95
CA GLU A 153 -12.85 18.70 8.32
C GLU A 153 -11.84 19.85 8.42
N ASP A 154 -12.36 21.08 8.43
CA ASP A 154 -11.66 22.38 8.41
C ASP A 154 -10.78 22.65 9.65
N GLU A 155 -10.15 21.62 10.20
CA GLU A 155 -9.09 21.76 11.19
C GLU A 155 -7.81 22.23 10.49
N PRO A 156 -7.01 23.11 11.13
CA PRO A 156 -5.72 23.52 10.59
C PRO A 156 -4.93 22.25 10.24
N ALA A 157 -4.47 22.17 8.99
CA ALA A 157 -3.82 20.99 8.44
C ALA A 157 -2.74 20.49 9.41
N LYS A 158 -3.07 19.40 10.12
CA LYS A 158 -2.13 18.79 11.05
C LYS A 158 -1.01 18.19 10.20
N GLU A 159 0.16 18.80 10.28
CA GLU A 159 1.36 18.32 9.61
C GLU A 159 2.16 17.43 10.57
N ILE A 160 2.66 16.31 10.05
CA ILE A 160 3.59 15.41 10.72
C ILE A 160 4.79 15.30 9.80
N ASN A 161 5.98 15.64 10.30
CA ASN A 161 7.23 15.61 9.53
C ASN A 161 7.22 16.46 8.23
N GLY A 162 6.45 17.56 8.21
CA GLY A 162 6.32 18.42 7.02
C GLY A 162 5.37 17.89 5.94
N HIS A 163 4.63 16.83 6.26
CA HIS A 163 3.60 16.21 5.42
C HIS A 163 2.21 16.30 6.06
N GLY A 164 1.14 16.28 5.28
CA GLY A 164 -0.19 16.04 5.84
C GLY A 164 -0.28 14.64 6.47
N VAL A 165 -0.94 14.48 7.63
CA VAL A 165 -1.23 13.13 8.24
C VAL A 165 -1.59 12.04 7.23
N PHE A 166 -2.55 12.27 6.32
CA PHE A 166 -2.94 11.28 5.31
C PHE A 166 -1.75 10.89 4.42
N THR A 167 -1.06 11.88 3.84
CA THR A 167 0.10 11.61 2.99
C THR A 167 1.24 10.97 3.76
N ASN A 168 1.52 11.36 5.01
CA ASN A 168 2.53 10.69 5.83
C ASN A 168 2.22 9.18 5.97
N LEU A 169 0.98 8.82 6.31
CA LEU A 169 0.56 7.42 6.41
C LEU A 169 0.56 6.69 5.05
N LEU A 170 0.24 7.40 3.96
CA LEU A 170 0.36 6.86 2.60
C LEU A 170 1.82 6.56 2.23
N LEU A 171 2.76 7.44 2.59
CA LEU A 171 4.19 7.22 2.37
C LEU A 171 4.66 6.01 3.19
N ASP A 172 4.31 5.92 4.48
CA ASP A 172 4.65 4.78 5.34
C ASP A 172 4.09 3.45 4.79
N ALA A 173 2.84 3.47 4.32
CA ALA A 173 2.19 2.34 3.65
C ALA A 173 3.00 1.89 2.42
N LEU A 174 3.40 2.83 1.57
CA LEU A 174 4.17 2.57 0.35
C LEU A 174 5.64 2.20 0.62
N GLN A 175 6.21 2.58 1.76
CA GLN A 175 7.54 2.15 2.19
C GLN A 175 7.60 0.68 2.63
N GLY A 176 6.44 0.06 2.84
CA GLY A 176 6.33 -1.37 3.14
C GLY A 176 5.32 -1.69 4.23
N GLY A 177 4.77 -0.69 4.93
CA GLY A 177 3.76 -0.89 5.96
C GLY A 177 2.51 -1.62 5.44
N ALA A 178 2.17 -1.43 4.17
CA ALA A 178 1.00 -2.04 3.53
C ALA A 178 1.35 -3.21 2.58
N ALA A 179 2.57 -3.75 2.64
CA ALA A 179 2.99 -4.84 1.77
C ALA A 179 2.40 -6.20 2.20
N ASP A 180 1.92 -6.99 1.24
CA ASP A 180 1.65 -8.41 1.48
C ASP A 180 2.96 -9.22 1.63
N LEU A 181 2.89 -10.50 2.01
CA LEU A 181 4.12 -11.30 2.18
C LEU A 181 4.89 -11.55 0.88
N ARG A 182 4.29 -11.22 -0.27
CA ARG A 182 4.94 -11.25 -1.60
C ARG A 182 5.53 -9.88 -1.96
N GLY A 183 5.43 -8.90 -1.08
CA GLY A 183 5.97 -7.56 -1.27
C GLY A 183 5.09 -6.64 -2.11
N HIS A 184 3.84 -7.01 -2.42
CA HIS A 184 2.95 -6.15 -3.21
C HIS A 184 2.18 -5.18 -2.32
N ILE A 185 2.16 -3.90 -2.70
CA ILE A 185 1.41 -2.85 -2.01
C ILE A 185 0.25 -2.42 -2.93
N SER A 186 -0.97 -2.78 -2.54
CA SER A 186 -2.19 -2.49 -3.30
C SER A 186 -2.95 -1.28 -2.73
N PRO A 187 -3.83 -0.62 -3.52
CA PRO A 187 -4.69 0.44 -3.00
C PRO A 187 -5.54 0.00 -1.80
N GLY A 188 -6.08 -1.23 -1.82
CA GLY A 188 -6.83 -1.78 -0.68
C GLY A 188 -5.94 -2.01 0.55
N GLY A 189 -4.69 -2.45 0.36
CA GLY A 189 -3.71 -2.58 1.43
C GLY A 189 -3.34 -1.22 2.04
N VAL A 190 -3.12 -0.21 1.21
CA VAL A 190 -2.88 1.18 1.63
C VAL A 190 -4.06 1.71 2.45
N TYR A 191 -5.31 1.56 1.97
CA TYR A 191 -6.49 1.96 2.74
C TYR A 191 -6.54 1.26 4.10
N SER A 192 -6.32 -0.05 4.12
CA SER A 192 -6.37 -0.85 5.36
C SER A 192 -5.29 -0.41 6.36
N TYR A 193 -4.09 -0.07 5.88
CA TYR A 193 -3.01 0.45 6.71
C TYR A 193 -3.35 1.81 7.31
N ILE A 194 -3.85 2.74 6.49
CA ILE A 194 -4.24 4.08 6.94
C ILE A 194 -5.41 3.99 7.95
N ASP A 195 -6.42 3.17 7.67
CA ASP A 195 -7.58 2.96 8.55
C ASP A 195 -7.19 2.46 9.96
N GLN A 196 -6.20 1.56 10.02
CA GLN A 196 -5.68 1.00 11.29
C GLN A 196 -4.88 2.02 12.11
N ALA A 197 -4.27 3.01 11.45
CA ALA A 197 -3.47 4.04 12.12
C ALA A 197 -4.31 5.15 12.75
N LEU A 198 -5.62 5.21 12.44
CA LEU A 198 -6.52 6.28 12.88
C LEU A 198 -7.37 5.84 14.08
N GLY A 199 -7.51 6.70 15.08
CA GLY A 199 -8.34 6.47 16.28
C GLY A 199 -9.85 6.59 16.00
N PRO A 200 -10.73 6.16 16.93
CA PRO A 200 -12.19 6.19 16.74
C PRO A 200 -12.81 7.58 16.47
N TRP A 201 -12.10 8.65 16.86
CA TRP A 201 -12.54 10.04 16.68
C TRP A 201 -11.89 10.71 15.46
N GLU A 202 -10.98 10.02 14.78
CA GLU A 202 -10.29 10.55 13.60
C GLU A 202 -11.05 10.15 12.32
N GLN A 203 -11.19 11.12 11.42
CA GLN A 203 -11.91 10.93 10.18
C GLN A 203 -11.20 9.95 9.25
N ARG A 204 -11.95 8.99 8.72
CA ARG A 204 -11.43 7.95 7.81
C ARG A 204 -11.39 8.43 6.37
N PRO A 205 -10.36 8.04 5.58
CA PRO A 205 -10.36 8.31 4.15
C PRO A 205 -11.53 7.60 3.46
N VAL A 206 -11.95 8.11 2.32
CA VAL A 206 -12.95 7.45 1.47
C VAL A 206 -12.22 6.57 0.47
N PHE A 207 -12.61 5.30 0.39
CA PHE A 207 -12.12 4.36 -0.60
C PHE A 207 -13.28 3.84 -1.46
N LYS A 208 -13.22 4.11 -2.77
CA LYS A 208 -14.19 3.64 -3.76
C LYS A 208 -13.44 2.96 -4.89
N THR A 209 -13.89 1.77 -5.30
CA THR A 209 -13.20 1.02 -6.35
C THR A 209 -14.18 0.17 -7.14
N ASN A 210 -13.95 0.05 -8.45
CA ASN A 210 -14.58 -0.95 -9.31
C ASN A 210 -13.48 -1.69 -10.09
N VAL A 211 -12.88 -2.69 -9.47
CA VAL A 211 -11.77 -3.47 -10.04
C VAL A 211 -12.01 -4.96 -9.83
N THR A 212 -11.63 -5.76 -10.82
CA THR A 212 -11.64 -7.23 -10.73
C THR A 212 -10.42 -7.78 -9.99
N ARG A 213 -9.33 -7.01 -9.95
CA ARG A 213 -8.11 -7.27 -9.19
C ARG A 213 -7.41 -5.96 -8.86
N PHE A 214 -6.62 -5.94 -7.79
CA PHE A 214 -5.77 -4.80 -7.52
C PHE A 214 -4.46 -4.87 -8.30
N THR A 215 -4.08 -3.74 -8.90
CA THR A 215 -2.72 -3.51 -9.38
C THR A 215 -1.85 -2.95 -8.27
N SER A 216 -0.61 -3.44 -8.19
CA SER A 216 0.36 -2.99 -7.19
C SER A 216 0.80 -1.56 -7.49
N LEU A 217 0.63 -0.67 -6.50
CA LEU A 217 1.15 0.70 -6.50
C LEU A 217 2.67 0.68 -6.41
N ARG A 218 3.23 -0.24 -5.62
CA ARG A 218 4.67 -0.41 -5.46
C ARG A 218 4.95 -1.84 -5.03
N THR A 219 6.04 -2.41 -5.52
CA THR A 219 6.52 -3.71 -5.05
C THR A 219 7.79 -3.51 -4.25
N ILE A 220 7.91 -4.18 -3.11
CA ILE A 220 9.11 -4.21 -2.28
C ILE A 220 9.64 -5.64 -2.18
N SER A 221 10.85 -5.81 -1.63
CA SER A 221 11.38 -7.15 -1.38
C SER A 221 10.46 -7.93 -0.41
N PRO A 222 10.03 -9.15 -0.78
CA PRO A 222 9.27 -10.01 0.11
C PRO A 222 10.01 -10.28 1.42
N GLN A 223 9.31 -10.27 2.55
CA GLN A 223 9.90 -10.61 3.86
C GLN A 223 10.43 -12.06 3.89
N VAL A 224 9.75 -12.96 3.17
CA VAL A 224 10.25 -14.30 2.88
C VAL A 224 10.49 -14.42 1.38
N PRO A 225 11.75 -14.67 0.94
CA PRO A 225 12.05 -14.86 -0.47
C PRO A 225 11.12 -15.90 -1.11
N LEU A 226 10.58 -15.60 -2.30
CA LEU A 226 9.54 -16.44 -2.92
C LEU A 226 10.01 -17.88 -3.18
N ASN A 227 11.30 -18.07 -3.48
CA ASN A 227 11.90 -19.40 -3.62
C ASN A 227 11.91 -20.20 -2.31
N ILE A 228 12.00 -19.53 -1.16
CA ILE A 228 11.86 -20.14 0.16
C ILE A 228 10.38 -20.39 0.45
N LEU A 229 9.51 -19.41 0.21
CA LEU A 229 8.06 -19.52 0.41
C LEU A 229 7.45 -20.71 -0.34
N ARG A 230 7.91 -20.98 -1.57
CA ARG A 230 7.48 -22.15 -2.36
C ARG A 230 7.80 -23.50 -1.69
N LYS A 231 8.78 -23.57 -0.78
CA LYS A 231 9.10 -24.80 -0.04
C LYS A 231 8.09 -25.13 1.06
N ILE A 232 7.13 -24.25 1.35
CA ILE A 232 6.13 -24.51 2.40
C ILE A 232 5.33 -25.80 2.16
N ILE A 233 5.09 -26.17 0.89
CA ILE A 233 4.42 -27.42 0.52
C ILE A 233 5.33 -28.65 0.62
N GLU A 234 6.66 -28.46 0.57
CA GLU A 234 7.64 -29.53 0.77
C GLU A 234 7.77 -29.89 2.24
N TYR A 235 7.66 -28.89 3.13
CA TYR A 235 7.72 -29.10 4.57
C TYR A 235 6.37 -29.54 5.14
N PHE A 236 5.26 -29.00 4.61
CA PHE A 236 3.91 -29.37 5.03
C PHE A 236 3.11 -30.05 3.90
N PRO A 237 3.50 -31.25 3.39
CA PRO A 237 2.72 -31.97 2.38
C PRO A 237 1.21 -32.06 2.64
N ILE A 238 0.83 -32.18 3.90
CA ILE A 238 -0.55 -32.09 4.38
C ILE A 238 -0.64 -30.84 5.29
N PRO A 239 -1.52 -29.87 5.03
CA PRO A 239 -1.52 -28.61 5.77
C PRO A 239 -1.77 -28.73 7.27
N GLU A 240 -2.56 -29.72 7.67
CA GLU A 240 -2.93 -29.97 9.06
C GLU A 240 -1.85 -30.77 9.82
N GLN A 241 -0.81 -31.23 9.14
CA GLN A 241 0.24 -32.00 9.78
C GLN A 241 1.16 -31.13 10.62
N GLU A 242 1.69 -31.71 11.68
CA GLU A 242 2.81 -31.16 12.43
C GLU A 242 4.14 -31.53 11.77
N TYR A 243 5.07 -30.59 11.70
CA TYR A 243 6.45 -30.86 11.34
C TYR A 243 7.26 -31.17 12.61
N LYS A 244 7.75 -32.41 12.74
CA LYS A 244 8.52 -32.84 13.91
C LYS A 244 9.91 -32.21 13.88
N LEU A 245 10.31 -31.64 15.00
CA LEU A 245 11.61 -31.02 15.19
C LEU A 245 12.35 -31.78 16.29
N ASP A 246 13.67 -31.78 16.23
CA ASP A 246 14.55 -32.37 17.24
C ASP A 246 15.83 -31.50 17.37
N PRO A 247 16.70 -31.76 18.36
CA PRO A 247 17.93 -30.99 18.57
C PRO A 247 18.88 -30.91 17.35
N SER A 248 18.72 -31.76 16.33
CA SER A 248 19.58 -31.73 15.14
C SER A 248 19.26 -30.59 14.17
N TYR A 249 18.18 -29.86 14.39
CA TYR A 249 17.79 -28.69 13.60
C TYR A 249 18.51 -27.41 14.04
N GLU A 250 19.04 -27.38 15.26
CA GLU A 250 19.67 -26.20 15.86
C GLU A 250 21.19 -26.22 15.60
N ASP A 251 21.72 -25.21 14.89
CA ASP A 251 23.13 -25.23 14.47
C ASP A 251 24.12 -24.99 15.61
N THR A 252 23.66 -24.37 16.71
CA THR A 252 24.47 -24.26 17.91
C THR A 252 24.73 -25.62 18.55
N ASN A 253 23.81 -26.59 18.43
CA ASN A 253 23.86 -27.91 19.06
C ASN A 253 24.97 -28.83 18.50
N SER A 254 26.21 -28.53 18.87
CA SER A 254 27.42 -29.16 18.33
C SER A 254 28.50 -29.36 19.39
N ASN A 255 29.35 -30.38 19.19
CA ASN A 255 30.48 -30.67 20.07
C ASN A 255 31.57 -29.57 20.10
N ASN A 256 31.45 -28.54 19.25
CA ASN A 256 32.46 -27.51 19.05
C ASN A 256 32.12 -26.17 19.73
N ILE A 257 30.91 -26.04 20.30
CA ILE A 257 30.44 -24.82 20.97
C ILE A 257 30.20 -25.16 22.45
N LYS A 258 30.68 -24.30 23.39
CA LYS A 258 30.46 -24.49 24.83
C LYS A 258 28.99 -24.21 25.18
N HIS A 259 28.15 -25.22 25.08
CA HIS A 259 26.81 -25.30 25.68
C HIS A 259 26.53 -26.76 26.06
N ASP A 260 25.44 -27.03 26.76
CA ASP A 260 25.00 -28.41 27.03
C ASP A 260 24.60 -29.08 25.71
N VAL A 261 25.45 -29.97 25.20
CA VAL A 261 25.23 -30.66 23.91
C VAL A 261 24.20 -31.77 24.08
N ILE A 262 23.19 -31.82 23.22
CA ILE A 262 22.06 -32.74 23.32
C ILE A 262 21.98 -33.59 22.05
N GLU A 263 21.94 -34.92 22.17
CA GLU A 263 21.70 -35.80 21.01
C GLU A 263 20.22 -35.78 20.58
N PRO A 264 19.89 -35.80 19.27
CA PRO A 264 20.81 -35.86 18.12
C PRO A 264 21.51 -34.53 17.83
N PHE A 265 22.80 -34.60 17.46
CA PHE A 265 23.59 -33.41 17.09
C PHE A 265 23.10 -32.76 15.80
N ALA A 266 23.42 -31.47 15.64
CA ALA A 266 23.11 -30.68 14.45
C ALA A 266 23.48 -31.40 13.15
N LYS A 267 22.49 -31.58 12.27
CA LYS A 267 22.68 -32.11 10.92
C LYS A 267 22.51 -30.99 9.89
N PRO A 268 23.47 -30.80 8.96
CA PRO A 268 23.42 -29.70 7.99
C PRO A 268 22.09 -29.59 7.22
N GLU A 269 21.49 -30.71 6.84
CA GLU A 269 20.21 -30.81 6.14
C GLU A 269 19.03 -30.31 7.00
N ASN A 270 18.99 -30.68 8.28
CA ASN A 270 17.95 -30.27 9.21
C ASN A 270 18.09 -28.79 9.57
N VAL A 271 19.31 -28.33 9.79
CA VAL A 271 19.64 -26.91 10.00
C VAL A 271 19.16 -26.06 8.82
N ALA A 272 19.36 -26.52 7.58
CA ALA A 272 18.90 -25.78 6.40
C ALA A 272 17.37 -25.65 6.33
N ILE A 273 16.63 -26.69 6.73
CA ILE A 273 15.17 -26.66 6.83
C ILE A 273 14.75 -25.72 7.98
N PHE A 274 15.40 -25.83 9.14
CA PHE A 274 15.10 -25.02 10.32
C PHE A 274 15.21 -23.54 10.03
N LYS A 275 16.26 -23.12 9.33
CA LYS A 275 16.46 -21.73 8.89
C LYS A 275 15.30 -21.22 8.03
N ASN A 276 14.66 -22.08 7.23
CA ASN A 276 13.47 -21.71 6.47
C ASN A 276 12.21 -21.68 7.33
N LEU A 277 12.04 -22.64 8.25
CA LEU A 277 10.91 -22.66 9.19
C LEU A 277 10.94 -21.46 10.14
N GLN A 278 12.13 -21.02 10.58
CA GLN A 278 12.31 -19.80 11.36
C GLN A 278 11.94 -18.55 10.55
N LYS A 279 12.29 -18.48 9.25
CA LYS A 279 11.82 -17.40 8.37
C LYS A 279 10.30 -17.41 8.17
N PHE A 280 9.68 -18.58 8.14
CA PHE A 280 8.22 -18.67 8.10
C PHE A 280 7.59 -18.23 9.42
N GLN A 281 8.20 -18.57 10.54
CA GLN A 281 7.75 -18.16 11.86
C GLN A 281 7.88 -16.65 12.07
N SER A 282 8.94 -16.01 11.57
CA SER A 282 9.15 -14.56 11.70
C SER A 282 8.07 -13.72 11.00
N VAL A 283 7.32 -14.30 10.06
CA VAL A 283 6.19 -13.66 9.37
C VAL A 283 4.84 -14.30 9.69
N GLY A 284 4.79 -15.14 10.74
CA GLY A 284 3.57 -15.75 11.25
C GLY A 284 2.96 -16.84 10.36
N LEU A 285 3.71 -17.42 9.41
CA LEU A 285 3.23 -18.56 8.60
C LEU A 285 3.28 -19.88 9.37
N VAL A 286 4.28 -20.04 10.24
CA VAL A 286 4.50 -21.23 11.07
C VAL A 286 4.54 -20.82 12.54
N VAL A 287 4.06 -21.68 13.43
CA VAL A 287 4.13 -21.50 14.88
C VAL A 287 4.65 -22.78 15.55
N PRO A 288 5.54 -22.69 16.55
CA PRO A 288 5.93 -23.85 17.35
C PRO A 288 4.74 -24.39 18.16
N GLU A 289 4.72 -25.71 18.37
CA GLU A 289 3.75 -26.38 19.23
C GLU A 289 4.40 -26.75 20.55
N ARG A 290 3.71 -26.47 21.66
CA ARG A 290 4.19 -26.80 23.02
C ARG A 290 5.55 -26.18 23.37
N ALA A 291 5.88 -25.05 22.73
CA ALA A 291 7.08 -24.25 22.98
C ALA A 291 6.83 -22.79 22.56
N ASP A 292 7.50 -21.85 23.22
CA ASP A 292 7.33 -20.41 22.93
C ASP A 292 8.09 -19.96 21.68
N TYR A 293 9.21 -20.63 21.38
CA TYR A 293 10.10 -20.28 20.27
C TYR A 293 10.51 -21.54 19.49
N MET A 294 10.79 -21.37 18.19
CA MET A 294 11.25 -22.46 17.32
C MET A 294 12.47 -23.18 17.89
N TYR A 295 13.41 -22.45 18.50
CA TYR A 295 14.58 -23.01 19.18
C TYR A 295 14.18 -24.07 20.21
N PHE A 296 13.31 -23.73 21.15
CA PHE A 296 12.84 -24.68 22.17
C PHE A 296 12.01 -25.80 21.55
N ALA A 297 11.29 -25.51 20.46
CA ALA A 297 10.55 -26.54 19.77
C ALA A 297 11.47 -27.65 19.24
N ALA A 298 12.63 -27.28 18.68
CA ALA A 298 13.68 -28.19 18.27
C ALA A 298 14.37 -28.85 19.46
N MET A 299 14.90 -28.06 20.41
CA MET A 299 15.68 -28.60 21.54
C MET A 299 14.88 -29.54 22.46
N ASN A 300 13.56 -29.34 22.58
CA ASN A 300 12.68 -30.20 23.37
C ASN A 300 12.02 -31.31 22.54
N SER A 301 12.45 -31.51 21.29
CA SER A 301 11.91 -32.55 20.39
C SER A 301 10.40 -32.51 20.22
N THR A 302 9.85 -31.31 20.02
CA THR A 302 8.41 -31.09 19.83
C THR A 302 8.08 -30.97 18.33
N SER A 303 7.34 -29.92 17.93
CA SER A 303 6.92 -29.72 16.55
C SER A 303 6.59 -28.26 16.25
N CYS A 304 6.29 -27.97 14.99
CA CYS A 304 5.62 -26.75 14.58
C CYS A 304 4.50 -27.06 13.59
N LYS A 305 3.59 -26.10 13.39
CA LYS A 305 2.46 -26.24 12.46
C LYS A 305 2.21 -24.95 11.69
N LEU A 306 1.45 -25.06 10.59
CA LEU A 306 0.97 -23.90 9.85
C LEU A 306 -0.06 -23.12 10.68
N THR A 307 0.00 -21.79 10.60
CA THR A 307 -1.08 -20.92 11.06
C THR A 307 -2.18 -20.82 10.00
N ALA A 308 -3.27 -20.11 10.29
CA ALA A 308 -4.29 -19.81 9.26
C ALA A 308 -3.71 -19.02 8.07
N LEU A 309 -2.78 -18.10 8.33
CA LEU A 309 -2.03 -17.39 7.29
C LEU A 309 -1.09 -18.34 6.53
N GLY A 310 -0.41 -19.22 7.26
CA GLY A 310 0.39 -20.32 6.70
C GLY A 310 -0.39 -21.15 5.69
N LEU A 311 -1.59 -21.60 6.07
CA LEU A 311 -2.50 -22.37 5.23
C LEU A 311 -2.93 -21.61 3.97
N HIS A 312 -3.19 -20.30 4.08
CA HIS A 312 -3.52 -19.47 2.93
C HIS A 312 -2.37 -19.47 1.90
N TYR A 313 -1.15 -19.19 2.34
CA TYR A 313 0.02 -19.17 1.46
C TYR A 313 0.41 -20.54 0.93
N TRP A 314 0.24 -21.59 1.74
CA TRP A 314 0.39 -22.96 1.30
C TRP A 314 -0.53 -23.28 0.13
N ARG A 315 -1.81 -22.86 0.17
CA ARG A 315 -2.76 -23.04 -0.95
C ARG A 315 -2.32 -22.28 -2.19
N LEU A 316 -1.84 -21.04 -2.03
CA LEU A 316 -1.32 -20.24 -3.15
C LEU A 316 -0.15 -20.94 -3.84
N VAL A 317 0.79 -21.50 -3.06
CA VAL A 317 1.93 -22.25 -3.61
C VAL A 317 1.47 -23.54 -4.28
N LYS A 318 0.59 -24.32 -3.64
CA LYS A 318 0.04 -25.56 -4.20
C LYS A 318 -0.67 -25.33 -5.54
N ASP A 319 -1.42 -24.24 -5.65
CA ASP A 319 -2.14 -23.83 -6.86
C ASP A 319 -1.23 -23.12 -7.89
N LYS A 320 0.09 -23.07 -7.66
CA LYS A 320 1.10 -22.42 -8.52
C LYS A 320 0.83 -20.93 -8.77
N ARG A 321 0.34 -20.23 -7.75
CA ARG A 321 0.07 -18.77 -7.77
C ARG A 321 1.22 -17.94 -7.20
N ILE A 322 2.28 -18.59 -6.70
CA ILE A 322 3.51 -17.99 -6.16
C ILE A 322 4.71 -18.67 -6.79
#